data_AF-A0A0U2Z038-F1
#
_entry.id   AF-A0A0U2Z038-F1
#
_cell.length_a   1.000
_cell.length_b   1.000
_cell.length_c   1.000
_cell.angle_alpha   90.00
_cell.angle_beta   90.00
_cell.angle_gamma   90.00
#
_symmetry.space_group_name_H-M   'P 1'
#
loop_
_entity.id
_entity.type
_entity.pdbx_description
1 polymer ?
#
loop_
_entity_poly.entity_id
_entity_poly.type
_entity_poly.pdbx_seq_one_letter_code
_entity_poly.pdbx_strand_id
1 'polypeptide(L)'
;MVREIKGYPLLTGHRGQPAVDLDALEHLLLQVSALPETHPEIKELDLNPVFAYTKGCLAVDARIALHGSQLPVAPRPLSTTTRAALDRAFNPKAVAVIGDKRAMNYLWLRAQSTFQGKTYSVQIDEREIPGIEALGVPNYKSLADIPEPIDYVMTAVPRQVAPRIVADCAAQKVGSVMLLYFRLLRSRR
;
A
#
# COMPACT_ATOMS: atom_id res chain seq x y z
N MET A 1 -26.35 8.60 20.53
CA MET A 1 -25.00 7.99 20.36
C MET A 1 -24.20 8.57 19.20
N VAL A 2 -24.50 8.24 17.93
CA VAL A 2 -23.68 8.71 16.77
C VAL A 2 -23.74 10.23 16.59
N ARG A 3 -24.89 10.84 16.91
CA ARG A 3 -25.14 12.29 16.72
C ARG A 3 -24.42 13.19 17.73
N GLU A 4 -23.88 12.62 18.80
CA GLU A 4 -23.27 13.36 19.91
C GLU A 4 -21.73 13.38 19.82
N ILE A 5 -21.14 12.62 18.89
CA ILE A 5 -19.69 12.57 18.73
C ILE A 5 -19.18 13.86 18.08
N LYS A 6 -17.97 14.29 18.45
CA LYS A 6 -17.32 15.47 17.85
C LYS A 6 -17.18 15.37 16.32
N GLY A 7 -17.09 14.15 15.80
CA GLY A 7 -17.00 13.86 14.37
C GLY A 7 -18.34 13.88 13.61
N TYR A 8 -19.48 14.08 14.28
CA TYR A 8 -20.81 14.04 13.65
C TYR A 8 -20.95 14.97 12.42
N PRO A 9 -20.39 16.21 12.40
CA PRO A 9 -20.46 17.06 11.22
C PRO A 9 -19.84 16.45 9.95
N LEU A 10 -18.94 15.48 10.08
CA LEU A 10 -18.37 14.76 8.93
C LEU A 10 -19.36 13.74 8.33
N LEU A 11 -20.29 13.24 9.14
CA LEU A 11 -21.29 12.25 8.76
C LEU A 11 -22.51 12.89 8.09
N THR A 12 -22.80 14.16 8.40
CA THR A 12 -23.92 14.91 7.81
C THR A 12 -23.59 15.55 6.46
N GLY A 13 -22.45 15.21 5.87
CA GLY A 13 -21.94 15.78 4.63
C GLY A 13 -20.84 16.82 4.88
N HIS A 14 -19.68 16.61 4.27
CA HIS A 14 -18.50 17.46 4.44
C HIS A 14 -17.76 17.65 3.11
N ARG A 15 -17.30 18.88 2.83
CA ARG A 15 -16.57 19.24 1.59
C ARG A 15 -17.26 18.78 0.30
N GLY A 16 -18.58 18.99 0.21
CA GLY A 16 -19.38 18.64 -0.97
C GLY A 16 -19.72 17.16 -1.11
N GLN A 17 -19.35 16.32 -0.13
CA GLN A 17 -19.83 14.94 -0.06
C GLN A 17 -21.25 14.90 0.56
N PRO A 18 -22.13 14.01 0.08
CA PRO A 18 -23.45 13.81 0.67
C PRO A 18 -23.36 13.24 2.10
N ALA A 19 -24.44 13.38 2.87
CA ALA A 19 -24.57 12.74 4.17
C ALA A 19 -24.53 11.22 4.04
N VAL A 20 -23.98 10.55 5.05
CA VAL A 20 -23.98 9.09 5.14
C VAL A 20 -25.31 8.58 5.70
N ASP A 21 -25.56 7.30 5.50
CA ASP A 21 -26.67 6.55 6.09
C ASP A 21 -26.41 6.36 7.60
N LEU A 22 -26.93 7.29 8.40
CA LEU A 22 -26.77 7.29 9.85
C LEU A 22 -27.50 6.09 10.48
N ASP A 23 -28.64 5.69 9.92
CA ASP A 23 -29.44 4.59 10.46
C ASP A 23 -28.69 3.26 10.30
N ALA A 24 -28.02 3.05 9.17
CA ALA A 24 -27.16 1.88 8.97
C ALA A 24 -25.97 1.85 9.95
N LEU A 25 -25.37 3.00 10.25
CA LEU A 25 -24.27 3.09 11.21
C LEU A 25 -24.74 2.84 12.64
N GLU A 26 -25.90 3.38 13.02
CA GLU A 26 -26.53 3.12 14.32
C GLU A 26 -26.90 1.63 14.45
N HIS A 27 -27.44 1.01 13.40
CA HIS A 27 -27.73 -0.42 13.37
C HIS A 27 -26.47 -1.28 13.55
N LEU A 28 -25.37 -0.94 12.88
CA LEU A 28 -24.09 -1.63 13.07
C LEU A 28 -23.62 -1.55 14.53
N LEU A 29 -23.69 -0.36 15.15
CA LEU A 29 -23.28 -0.18 16.54
C LEU A 29 -24.15 -0.99 17.51
N LEU A 30 -25.45 -1.05 17.26
CA LEU A 30 -26.37 -1.87 18.05
C LEU A 30 -26.02 -3.37 17.92
N GLN A 31 -25.80 -3.85 16.69
CA GLN A 31 -25.39 -5.24 16.46
C GLN A 31 -24.07 -5.57 17.17
N VAL A 32 -23.08 -4.68 17.08
CA VAL A 32 -21.79 -4.84 17.77
C VAL A 32 -21.98 -4.84 19.29
N SER A 33 -22.84 -3.97 19.83
CA SER A 33 -23.11 -3.93 21.28
C SER A 33 -23.83 -5.17 21.81
N ALA A 34 -24.58 -5.88 20.96
CA ALA A 34 -25.28 -7.11 21.31
C ALA A 34 -24.39 -8.37 21.21
N LEU A 35 -23.25 -8.29 20.51
CA LEU A 35 -22.35 -9.44 20.35
C LEU A 35 -21.86 -10.01 21.70
N PRO A 36 -21.40 -9.19 22.68
CA PRO A 36 -20.96 -9.71 23.98
C PRO A 36 -22.05 -10.43 24.77
N GLU A 37 -23.34 -10.12 24.53
CA GLU A 37 -24.45 -10.78 25.21
C GLU A 37 -24.60 -12.25 24.79
N THR A 38 -24.29 -12.55 23.53
CA THR A 38 -24.40 -13.89 22.94
C THR A 38 -23.05 -14.61 22.85
N HIS A 39 -21.94 -13.87 22.96
CA HIS A 39 -20.57 -14.35 22.87
C HIS A 39 -19.71 -13.82 24.04
N PRO A 40 -19.89 -14.37 25.26
CA PRO A 40 -19.15 -13.95 26.45
C PRO A 40 -17.64 -14.22 26.37
N GLU A 41 -17.19 -15.04 25.42
CA GLU A 41 -15.79 -15.27 25.12
C GLU A 41 -15.08 -14.05 24.51
N ILE A 42 -15.81 -13.07 23.97
CA ILE A 42 -15.22 -11.87 23.36
C ILE A 42 -14.67 -10.94 24.43
N LYS A 43 -13.34 -10.79 24.45
CA LYS A 43 -12.62 -9.85 25.33
C LYS A 43 -12.51 -8.45 24.70
N GLU A 44 -12.25 -8.39 23.40
CA GLU A 44 -12.03 -7.14 22.67
C GLU A 44 -12.54 -7.32 21.23
N LEU A 45 -13.15 -6.28 20.67
CA LEU A 45 -13.57 -6.23 19.28
C LEU A 45 -13.20 -4.85 18.72
N ASP A 46 -12.47 -4.84 17.60
CA ASP A 46 -12.10 -3.64 16.86
C ASP A 46 -12.56 -3.79 15.40
N LEU A 47 -13.23 -2.76 14.87
CA LEU A 47 -13.62 -2.67 13.47
C LEU A 47 -12.81 -1.56 12.81
N ASN A 48 -11.98 -1.90 11.82
CA ASN A 48 -11.05 -0.92 11.26
C ASN A 48 -10.66 -1.20 9.79
N PRO A 49 -11.10 -0.39 8.81
CA PRO A 49 -12.06 0.70 8.91
C PRO A 49 -13.52 0.24 8.72
N VAL A 50 -14.45 1.07 9.20
CA VAL A 50 -15.86 1.05 8.77
C VAL A 50 -16.07 2.17 7.74
N PHE A 51 -16.47 1.82 6.53
CA PHE A 51 -16.89 2.79 5.52
C PHE A 51 -18.39 3.06 5.65
N ALA A 52 -18.73 4.33 5.85
CA ALA A 52 -20.11 4.81 5.83
C ALA A 52 -20.43 5.40 4.46
N TYR A 53 -21.47 4.87 3.79
CA TYR A 53 -21.92 5.32 2.47
C TYR A 53 -23.22 6.08 2.59
N THR A 54 -23.71 6.65 1.48
CA THR A 54 -25.06 7.26 1.42
C THR A 54 -26.20 6.26 1.57
N LYS A 55 -25.90 4.97 1.39
CA LYS A 55 -26.80 3.84 1.59
C LYS A 55 -26.00 2.69 2.20
N GLY A 56 -26.19 2.44 3.49
CA GLY A 56 -25.48 1.41 4.22
C GLY A 56 -24.09 1.80 4.72
N CYS A 57 -23.47 0.86 5.43
CA CYS A 57 -22.09 0.90 5.87
C CYS A 57 -21.43 -0.49 5.70
N LEU A 58 -20.10 -0.54 5.70
CA LEU A 58 -19.33 -1.77 5.55
C LEU A 58 -18.11 -1.74 6.48
N ALA A 59 -18.01 -2.71 7.38
CA ALA A 59 -16.76 -3.03 8.05
C ALA A 59 -15.86 -3.81 7.09
N VAL A 60 -14.67 -3.28 6.80
CA VAL A 60 -13.73 -3.86 5.82
C VAL A 60 -12.86 -4.94 6.46
N ASP A 61 -12.54 -4.75 7.73
CA ASP A 61 -11.77 -5.67 8.55
C ASP A 61 -12.29 -5.62 9.99
N ALA A 62 -12.09 -6.72 10.71
CA ALA A 62 -12.51 -6.88 12.10
C ALA A 62 -11.53 -7.77 12.85
N ARG A 63 -11.12 -7.33 14.04
CA ARG A 63 -10.27 -8.10 14.95
C ARG A 63 -11.04 -8.39 16.23
N ILE A 64 -11.07 -9.66 16.62
CA ILE A 64 -11.70 -10.11 17.87
C ILE A 64 -10.64 -10.81 18.71
N ALA A 65 -10.47 -10.37 19.96
CA ALA A 65 -9.68 -11.07 20.96
C ALA A 65 -10.61 -11.84 21.90
N LEU A 66 -10.25 -13.08 22.23
CA LEU A 66 -11.05 -13.93 23.10
C LEU A 66 -10.42 -14.05 24.49
N HIS A 67 -11.25 -14.27 25.52
CA HIS A 67 -10.80 -14.68 26.83
C HIS A 67 -10.05 -16.03 26.73
N GLY A 68 -8.87 -16.14 27.35
CA GLY A 68 -8.11 -17.39 27.36
C GLY A 68 -7.38 -17.74 26.06
N SER A 69 -7.52 -16.96 24.97
CA SER A 69 -6.70 -17.15 23.77
C SER A 69 -5.30 -16.55 23.97
N GLN A 70 -4.49 -17.16 24.83
CA GLN A 70 -3.07 -17.24 24.48
C GLN A 70 -2.97 -18.29 23.38
N LEU A 71 -3.25 -17.91 22.12
CA LEU A 71 -2.57 -18.62 21.05
C LEU A 71 -1.08 -18.47 21.39
N PRO A 72 -0.32 -19.54 21.57
CA PRO A 72 1.12 -19.41 21.70
C PRO A 72 1.62 -18.92 20.34
N VAL A 73 1.61 -17.61 20.13
CA VAL A 73 2.44 -16.95 19.14
C VAL A 73 3.81 -16.86 19.80
N ALA A 74 4.43 -18.01 20.04
CA ALA A 74 5.87 -18.02 20.17
C ALA A 74 6.38 -17.36 18.88
N PRO A 75 7.20 -16.29 18.95
CA PRO A 75 7.74 -15.67 17.76
C PRO A 75 8.40 -16.78 16.97
N ARG A 76 7.81 -17.14 15.83
CA ARG A 76 8.38 -18.18 14.98
C ARG A 76 9.72 -17.60 14.54
N PRO A 77 10.86 -18.19 14.93
CA PRO A 77 12.15 -17.66 14.52
C PRO A 77 12.12 -17.57 13.00
N LEU A 78 12.42 -16.39 12.47
CA LEU A 78 12.45 -16.19 11.02
C LEU A 78 13.39 -17.23 10.44
N SER A 79 12.91 -17.95 9.42
CA SER A 79 13.78 -18.88 8.72
C SER A 79 15.00 -18.14 8.18
N THR A 80 16.13 -18.83 8.03
CA THR A 80 17.33 -18.27 7.40
C THR A 80 17.02 -17.62 6.05
N THR A 81 16.12 -18.22 5.27
CA THR A 81 15.61 -17.69 4.01
C THR A 81 14.86 -16.36 4.20
N THR A 82 13.96 -16.27 5.19
CA THR A 82 13.21 -15.05 5.47
C THR A 82 14.13 -13.93 5.94
N ARG A 83 15.14 -14.25 6.76
CA ARG A 83 16.13 -13.27 7.22
C ARG A 83 16.98 -12.73 6.08
N ALA A 84 17.42 -13.59 5.16
CA ALA A 84 18.16 -13.18 3.97
C ALA A 84 17.31 -12.32 3.02
N ALA A 85 16.03 -12.65 2.84
CA ALA A 85 15.11 -11.84 2.03
C ALA A 85 14.89 -10.45 2.64
N LEU A 86 14.72 -10.36 3.97
CA LEU A 86 14.61 -9.07 4.67
C LEU A 86 15.90 -8.27 4.59
N ASP A 87 17.06 -8.91 4.74
CA ASP A 87 18.35 -8.23 4.59
C ASP A 87 18.49 -7.56 3.22
N ARG A 88 18.12 -8.27 2.14
CA ARG A 88 18.08 -7.68 0.78
C ARG A 88 17.11 -6.49 0.68
N ALA A 89 16.00 -6.53 1.39
CA ALA A 89 15.02 -5.45 1.39
C ALA A 89 15.51 -4.19 2.12
N PHE A 90 16.30 -4.33 3.19
CA PHE A 90 16.82 -3.22 4.01
C PHE A 90 18.22 -2.74 3.58
N ASN A 91 19.03 -3.64 3.01
CA ASN A 91 20.39 -3.39 2.55
C ASN A 91 20.53 -3.73 1.05
N PRO A 92 19.75 -3.08 0.17
CA PRO A 92 19.78 -3.41 -1.26
C PRO A 92 21.13 -3.07 -1.89
N LYS A 93 21.58 -3.90 -2.82
CA LYS A 93 22.76 -3.63 -3.67
C LYS A 93 22.36 -3.18 -5.07
N ALA A 94 21.18 -3.61 -5.54
CA ALA A 94 20.62 -3.20 -6.82
C ALA A 94 19.17 -2.73 -6.68
N VAL A 95 18.90 -1.53 -7.18
CA VAL A 95 17.58 -0.87 -7.17
C VAL A 95 17.10 -0.68 -8.60
N ALA A 96 15.83 -1.00 -8.87
CA ALA A 96 15.17 -0.64 -10.13
C ALA A 96 14.04 0.36 -9.89
N VAL A 97 14.04 1.44 -10.66
CA VAL A 97 12.99 2.47 -10.66
C VAL A 97 12.13 2.32 -11.90
N ILE A 98 10.84 2.06 -11.72
CA ILE A 98 9.90 1.75 -12.80
C ILE A 98 8.94 2.91 -13.01
N GLY A 99 8.91 3.42 -14.24
CA GLY A 99 7.90 4.38 -14.68
C GLY A 99 8.15 5.84 -14.27
N ASP A 100 9.38 6.21 -13.92
CA ASP A 100 9.73 7.60 -13.59
C ASP A 100 9.63 8.51 -14.83
N LYS A 101 9.26 9.78 -14.62
CA LYS A 101 8.91 10.70 -15.71
C LYS A 101 9.58 12.06 -15.61
N ARG A 102 9.88 12.64 -16.77
CA ARG A 102 10.41 14.01 -16.90
C ARG A 102 9.50 15.07 -16.30
N ALA A 103 8.20 14.86 -16.33
CA ALA A 103 7.22 15.79 -15.74
C ALA A 103 7.45 16.04 -14.23
N MET A 104 8.06 15.08 -13.53
CA MET A 104 8.48 15.19 -12.13
C MET A 104 10.00 15.35 -12.00
N ASN A 105 10.68 15.78 -13.07
CA ASN A 105 12.13 15.89 -13.16
C ASN A 105 12.88 14.60 -12.77
N TYR A 106 12.30 13.44 -13.08
CA TYR A 106 12.82 12.13 -12.67
C TYR A 106 13.12 12.04 -11.16
N LEU A 107 12.19 12.54 -10.34
CA LEU A 107 12.32 12.64 -8.89
C LEU A 107 12.79 11.33 -8.24
N TRP A 108 12.29 10.20 -8.74
CA TRP A 108 12.53 8.88 -8.15
C TRP A 108 13.92 8.36 -8.44
N LEU A 109 14.40 8.56 -9.66
CA LEU A 109 15.79 8.26 -10.03
C LEU A 109 16.76 9.19 -9.30
N ARG A 110 16.44 10.49 -9.22
CA ARG A 110 17.27 11.46 -8.48
C ARG A 110 17.33 11.20 -6.99
N ALA A 111 16.26 10.68 -6.39
CA ALA A 111 16.25 10.26 -4.99
C ALA A 111 17.28 9.15 -4.69
N GLN A 112 17.75 8.41 -5.71
CA GLN A 112 18.80 7.39 -5.57
C GLN A 112 20.22 7.96 -5.74
N SER A 113 20.40 9.27 -5.91
CA SER A 113 21.72 9.87 -6.16
C SER A 113 22.77 9.63 -5.07
N THR A 114 22.36 9.35 -3.83
CA THR A 114 23.25 9.02 -2.70
C THR A 114 23.37 7.52 -2.46
N PHE A 115 22.61 6.70 -3.19
CA PHE A 115 22.64 5.25 -3.09
C PHE A 115 23.96 4.74 -3.68
N GLN A 116 24.69 3.95 -2.89
CA GLN A 116 26.02 3.44 -3.27
C GLN A 116 25.94 2.17 -4.12
N GLY A 117 24.76 1.55 -4.21
CA GLY A 117 24.52 0.40 -5.07
C GLY A 117 24.20 0.79 -6.51
N LYS A 118 23.84 -0.20 -7.31
CA LYS A 118 23.50 0.01 -8.72
C LYS A 118 22.04 0.41 -8.87
N THR A 119 21.80 1.47 -9.65
CA THR A 119 20.46 1.95 -9.96
C THR A 119 20.15 1.68 -11.43
N TYR A 120 18.97 1.13 -11.69
CA TYR A 120 18.45 0.81 -13.01
C TYR A 120 17.12 1.51 -13.24
N SER A 121 16.83 1.89 -14.47
CA SER A 121 15.50 2.32 -14.86
C SER A 121 14.79 1.24 -15.68
N VAL A 122 13.49 1.06 -15.42
CA VAL A 122 12.61 0.30 -16.31
C VAL A 122 11.58 1.26 -16.88
N GLN A 123 11.79 1.64 -18.15
CA GLN A 123 10.94 2.58 -18.87
C GLN A 123 10.73 2.13 -20.31
N ILE A 124 9.45 2.08 -20.69
CA ILE A 124 9.00 1.67 -22.02
C ILE A 124 8.68 2.86 -22.93
N ASP A 125 8.44 4.05 -22.36
CA ASP A 125 8.16 5.26 -23.13
C ASP A 125 9.47 5.84 -23.67
N GLU A 126 9.70 5.69 -24.97
CA GLU A 126 10.94 6.10 -25.65
C GLU A 126 11.24 7.59 -25.54
N ARG A 127 10.25 8.43 -25.22
CA ARG A 127 10.43 9.88 -25.01
C ARG A 127 11.11 10.19 -23.67
N GLU A 128 11.00 9.29 -22.70
CA GLU A 128 11.59 9.44 -21.37
C GLU A 128 13.04 8.93 -21.34
N ILE A 129 13.37 7.91 -22.15
CA ILE A 129 14.66 7.21 -22.14
C ILE A 129 15.86 8.15 -22.27
N PRO A 130 15.93 9.09 -23.24
CA PRO A 130 17.11 9.95 -23.38
C PRO A 130 17.39 10.82 -22.15
N GLY A 131 16.34 11.23 -21.42
CA GLY A 131 16.51 12.03 -20.22
C GLY A 131 16.91 11.20 -19.00
N ILE A 132 16.54 9.92 -18.96
CA ILE A 132 16.99 8.97 -17.94
C ILE A 132 18.47 8.63 -18.16
N GLU A 133 18.87 8.33 -19.40
CA GLU A 133 20.27 8.04 -19.76
C GLU A 133 21.18 9.25 -19.51
N ALA A 134 20.67 10.47 -19.71
CA ALA A 134 21.39 11.70 -19.37
C ALA A 134 21.65 11.87 -17.85
N LEU A 135 20.94 11.14 -16.98
CA LEU A 135 21.24 11.05 -15.54
C LEU A 135 22.34 10.02 -15.23
N GLY A 136 22.86 9.32 -16.24
CA GLY A 136 23.83 8.23 -16.08
C GLY A 136 23.19 6.92 -15.62
N VAL A 137 21.87 6.79 -15.71
CA VAL A 137 21.15 5.57 -15.31
C VAL A 137 20.83 4.71 -16.53
N PRO A 138 21.26 3.44 -16.57
CA PRO A 138 20.92 2.53 -17.67
C PRO A 138 19.43 2.18 -17.65
N ASN A 139 18.79 2.23 -18.83
CA ASN A 139 17.37 1.93 -18.99
C ASN A 139 17.13 0.57 -19.66
N TYR A 140 16.12 -0.14 -19.16
CA TYR A 140 15.63 -1.41 -19.69
C TYR A 140 14.13 -1.34 -19.95
N LYS A 141 13.60 -2.19 -20.84
CA LYS A 141 12.15 -2.24 -21.13
C LYS A 141 11.41 -3.22 -20.20
N SER A 142 12.13 -4.16 -19.58
CA SER A 142 11.61 -5.11 -18.58
C SER A 142 12.60 -5.28 -17.41
N LEU A 143 12.08 -5.68 -16.25
CA LEU A 143 12.93 -6.13 -15.13
C LEU A 143 13.76 -7.36 -15.50
N ALA A 144 13.25 -8.21 -16.38
CA ALA A 144 13.92 -9.43 -16.82
C ALA A 144 15.17 -9.16 -17.69
N ASP A 145 15.26 -7.97 -18.28
CA ASP A 145 16.37 -7.60 -19.16
C ASP A 145 17.60 -7.10 -18.36
N ILE A 146 17.43 -6.84 -17.07
CA ILE A 146 18.50 -6.36 -16.21
C ILE A 146 19.49 -7.51 -15.94
N PRO A 147 20.80 -7.31 -16.14
CA PRO A 147 21.80 -8.39 -16.11
C PRO A 147 22.11 -8.95 -14.72
N GLU A 148 21.45 -8.45 -13.67
CA GLU A 148 21.67 -8.87 -12.30
C GLU A 148 20.38 -8.88 -11.46
N PRO A 149 20.34 -9.66 -10.37
CA PRO A 149 19.19 -9.70 -9.49
C PRO A 149 18.90 -8.33 -8.87
N ILE A 150 17.65 -7.90 -8.93
CA ILE A 150 17.19 -6.69 -8.26
C ILE A 150 16.77 -7.00 -6.83
N ASP A 151 17.22 -6.19 -5.88
CA ASP A 151 16.86 -6.32 -4.47
C ASP A 151 15.62 -5.49 -4.13
N TYR A 152 15.53 -4.29 -4.69
CA TYR A 152 14.49 -3.33 -4.37
C TYR A 152 13.91 -2.69 -5.64
N VAL A 153 12.58 -2.69 -5.77
CA VAL A 153 11.88 -2.01 -6.86
C VAL A 153 11.08 -0.84 -6.30
N MET A 154 11.30 0.35 -6.86
CA MET A 154 10.44 1.50 -6.63
C MET A 154 9.60 1.74 -7.88
N THR A 155 8.27 1.67 -7.77
CA THR A 155 7.40 1.80 -8.94
C THR A 155 6.40 2.93 -8.79
N ALA A 156 6.34 3.77 -9.84
CA ALA A 156 5.44 4.90 -9.98
C ALA A 156 4.59 4.76 -11.25
N VAL A 157 3.93 3.60 -11.41
CA VAL A 157 3.07 3.30 -12.57
C VAL A 157 1.58 3.52 -12.27
N PRO A 158 0.73 3.70 -13.30
CA PRO A 158 -0.72 3.73 -13.12
C PRO A 158 -1.25 2.47 -12.44
N ARG A 159 -2.36 2.61 -11.69
CA ARG A 159 -2.99 1.51 -10.94
C ARG A 159 -3.27 0.26 -11.80
N GLN A 160 -3.62 0.45 -13.06
CA GLN A 160 -3.91 -0.65 -13.99
C GLN A 160 -2.67 -1.51 -14.28
N VAL A 161 -1.47 -0.94 -14.17
CA VAL A 161 -0.20 -1.60 -14.49
C VAL A 161 0.45 -2.21 -13.25
N ALA A 162 0.16 -1.68 -12.05
CA ALA A 162 0.77 -2.11 -10.80
C ALA A 162 0.69 -3.63 -10.53
N PRO A 163 -0.46 -4.34 -10.75
CA PRO A 163 -0.52 -5.79 -10.56
C PRO A 163 0.48 -6.56 -11.43
N ARG A 164 0.68 -6.12 -12.69
CA ARG A 164 1.66 -6.71 -13.59
C ARG A 164 3.09 -6.52 -13.06
N ILE A 165 3.42 -5.31 -12.61
CA ILE A 165 4.74 -5.04 -12.03
C ILE A 165 5.01 -5.91 -10.80
N VAL A 166 4.02 -6.09 -9.92
CA VAL A 166 4.16 -6.98 -8.76
C VAL A 166 4.38 -8.43 -9.20
N ALA A 167 3.68 -8.90 -10.24
CA ALA A 167 3.89 -10.23 -10.80
C ALA A 167 5.30 -10.39 -11.38
N ASP A 168 5.79 -9.40 -12.13
CA ASP A 168 7.15 -9.38 -12.68
C ASP A 168 8.20 -9.41 -11.54
N CYS A 169 7.99 -8.63 -10.48
CA CYS A 169 8.87 -8.62 -9.31
C CYS A 169 8.91 -9.99 -8.61
N ALA A 170 7.75 -10.65 -8.48
CA ALA A 170 7.67 -11.99 -7.90
C ALA A 170 8.40 -13.03 -8.77
N ALA A 171 8.21 -12.97 -10.09
CA ALA A 171 8.89 -13.85 -11.04
C ALA A 171 10.42 -13.69 -10.98
N GLN A 172 10.90 -12.44 -10.84
CA GLN A 172 12.32 -12.12 -10.72
C GLN A 172 12.88 -12.25 -9.30
N LYS A 173 12.07 -12.71 -8.32
CA LYS A 173 12.47 -12.90 -6.92
C LYS A 173 13.09 -11.63 -6.30
N VAL A 174 12.49 -10.48 -6.62
CA VAL A 174 12.86 -9.18 -6.05
C VAL A 174 12.66 -9.23 -4.53
N GLY A 175 13.60 -8.68 -3.77
CA GLY A 175 13.57 -8.68 -2.30
C GLY A 175 12.40 -7.86 -1.73
N SER A 176 12.15 -6.69 -2.29
CA SER A 176 11.03 -5.83 -1.90
C SER A 176 10.56 -4.88 -3.02
N VAL A 177 9.29 -4.47 -2.93
CA VAL A 177 8.65 -3.55 -3.89
C VAL A 177 7.96 -2.43 -3.12
N MET A 178 8.27 -1.19 -3.48
CA MET A 178 7.55 0.00 -3.02
C MET A 178 6.62 0.50 -4.12
N LEU A 179 5.31 0.43 -3.85
CA LEU A 179 4.25 0.91 -4.75
C LEU A 179 3.90 2.36 -4.40
N LEU A 180 4.19 3.29 -5.31
CA LEU A 180 3.86 4.70 -5.16
C LEU A 180 2.61 5.06 -5.96
N TYR A 181 1.48 5.19 -5.27
CA TYR A 181 0.22 5.61 -5.89
C TYR A 181 0.00 7.12 -5.73
N PHE A 182 0.11 7.87 -6.83
CA PHE A 182 -0.35 9.24 -6.87
C PHE A 182 -1.79 9.30 -7.36
N ARG A 183 -2.73 9.60 -6.46
CA ARG A 183 -4.02 10.15 -6.85
C ARG A 183 -3.81 11.64 -7.11
N LEU A 184 -3.43 11.99 -8.34
CA LEU A 184 -3.63 13.37 -8.81
C LEU A 184 -5.13 13.64 -8.70
N LEU A 185 -5.52 14.38 -7.66
CA LEU A 185 -6.82 15.04 -7.61
C LEU A 185 -6.84 15.99 -8.81
N ARG A 186 -7.27 15.50 -9.97
CA ARG A 186 -7.64 16.37 -11.08
C ARG A 186 -8.81 17.19 -10.57
N SER A 187 -8.50 18.39 -10.10
CA SER A 187 -9.47 19.48 -10.04
C SER A 187 -10.02 19.61 -11.45
N ARG A 188 -11.25 19.15 -11.65
CA ARG A 188 -12.04 19.56 -12.79
C ARG A 188 -12.29 21.05 -12.59
N ARG A 189 -11.46 21.88 -13.23
CA ARG A 189 -11.88 23.23 -13.60
C ARG A 189 -12.53 23.14 -14.97
#